data_AF-A0A1A2HEU7-F1
#
_entry.id   AF-A0A1A2HEU7-F1
#
_cell.length_a   1.000
_cell.length_b   1.000
_cell.length_c   1.000
_cell.angle_alpha   90.00
_cell.angle_beta   90.00
_cell.angle_gamma   90.00
#
_symmetry.space_group_name_H-M   'P 1'
#
loop_
_entity.id
_entity.type
_entity.pdbx_description
1 polymer ?
#
loop_
_entity_poly.entity_id
_entity_poly.type
_entity_poly.pdbx_seq_one_letter_code
_entity_poly.pdbx_strand_id
1 'polypeptide(L)'
;MDDGASWTLDELVRRVAVGLADPAYPGAPNGRVRELPDRRAVRWYTTTGLVDRPAMQGRTALYGPRQLLQVVAVKRRQAEGRSLADIQAELAGATNETLRKVAAVSDELLVAQAPADEAAPQPERRRRFWADPPAAAEPTANGGDDGVAQLAAVSLPGGALLVLPTGPDEDDVTAIRAAARPLLELLAQRGLLAGPLSLDDRSPS
;
A
#
# COMPACT_ATOMS: atom_id res chain seq x y z
N MET A 1 -20.33 -6.73 29.71
CA MET A 1 -19.06 -6.04 29.97
C MET A 1 -18.02 -6.87 29.25
N ASP A 2 -17.79 -6.56 27.98
CA ASP A 2 -16.84 -7.31 27.15
C ASP A 2 -15.43 -6.94 27.61
N ASP A 3 -14.69 -7.92 28.13
CA ASP A 3 -13.34 -7.76 28.65
C ASP A 3 -12.37 -7.46 27.49
N GLY A 4 -12.32 -6.18 27.13
CA GLY A 4 -11.11 -5.39 26.91
C GLY A 4 -10.10 -5.81 25.85
N ALA A 5 -10.41 -6.72 24.92
CA ALA A 5 -9.51 -6.99 23.80
C ALA A 5 -9.37 -5.70 22.96
N SER A 6 -8.23 -5.03 23.11
CA SER A 6 -7.92 -3.79 22.41
C SER A 6 -6.60 -3.97 21.66
N TRP A 7 -6.62 -3.59 20.39
CA TRP A 7 -5.55 -3.87 19.45
C TRP A 7 -5.10 -2.59 18.77
N THR A 8 -3.81 -2.51 18.49
CA THR A 8 -3.26 -1.50 17.59
C THR A 8 -3.74 -1.75 16.16
N LEU A 9 -3.59 -0.74 15.28
CA LEU A 9 -3.93 -0.85 13.86
C LEU A 9 -3.25 -2.07 13.19
N ASP A 10 -2.02 -2.38 13.58
CA ASP A 10 -1.23 -3.47 13.00
C ASP A 10 -1.76 -4.84 13.42
N GLU A 11 -2.11 -4.96 14.69
CA GLU A 11 -2.73 -6.15 15.26
C GLU A 11 -4.12 -6.41 14.69
N LEU A 12 -4.89 -5.33 14.43
CA LEU A 12 -6.16 -5.42 13.74
C LEU A 12 -5.97 -5.95 12.31
N VAL A 13 -5.05 -5.36 11.54
CA VAL A 13 -4.76 -5.79 10.15
C VAL A 13 -4.33 -7.27 10.11
N ARG A 14 -3.45 -7.70 11.02
CA ARG A 14 -3.06 -9.12 11.12
C ARG A 14 -4.25 -10.04 11.39
N ARG A 15 -5.13 -9.68 12.33
CA ARG A 15 -6.33 -10.48 12.64
C ARG A 15 -7.32 -10.53 11.48
N VAL A 16 -7.50 -9.42 10.79
CA VAL A 16 -8.32 -9.34 9.57
C VAL A 16 -7.75 -10.28 8.49
N ALA A 17 -6.43 -10.29 8.31
CA ALA A 17 -5.77 -11.16 7.34
C ALA A 17 -6.00 -12.66 7.65
N VAL A 18 -5.99 -13.04 8.93
CA VAL A 18 -6.29 -14.40 9.38
C VAL A 18 -7.77 -14.73 9.20
N GLY A 19 -8.70 -13.83 9.56
CA GLY A 19 -10.14 -14.04 9.37
C GLY A 19 -10.59 -14.10 7.90
N LEU A 20 -9.81 -13.51 7.00
CA LEU A 20 -9.98 -13.60 5.54
C LEU A 20 -9.14 -14.71 4.89
N ALA A 21 -8.37 -15.48 5.67
CA ALA A 21 -7.59 -16.61 5.16
C ALA A 21 -8.44 -17.86 4.94
N ASP A 22 -9.70 -17.86 5.35
CA ASP A 22 -10.66 -18.92 5.12
C ASP A 22 -10.80 -19.20 3.61
N PRO A 23 -10.67 -20.46 3.15
CA PRO A 23 -10.82 -20.85 1.74
C PRO A 23 -12.18 -20.52 1.12
N ALA A 24 -13.20 -20.20 1.93
CA ALA A 24 -14.49 -19.71 1.44
C ALA A 24 -14.46 -18.25 0.95
N TYR A 25 -13.34 -17.53 1.08
CA TYR A 25 -13.20 -16.16 0.55
C TYR A 25 -12.85 -16.18 -0.94
N PRO A 26 -13.75 -15.71 -1.84
CA PRO A 26 -13.54 -15.78 -3.29
C PRO A 26 -12.46 -14.83 -3.83
N GLY A 27 -11.86 -13.99 -2.97
CA GLY A 27 -10.89 -12.99 -3.38
C GLY A 27 -11.55 -11.74 -3.97
N ALA A 28 -10.74 -10.79 -4.42
CA ALA A 28 -11.27 -9.61 -5.11
C ALA A 28 -11.89 -10.03 -6.47
N PRO A 29 -13.03 -9.45 -6.88
CA PRO A 29 -13.71 -9.81 -8.13
C PRO A 29 -12.86 -9.58 -9.40
N ASN A 30 -11.74 -8.86 -9.28
CA ASN A 30 -10.88 -8.48 -10.40
C ASN A 30 -9.66 -9.40 -10.60
N GLY A 31 -9.60 -10.57 -9.95
CA GLY A 31 -8.52 -11.55 -10.14
C GLY A 31 -7.11 -11.05 -9.74
N ARG A 32 -7.01 -9.87 -9.13
CA ARG A 32 -5.78 -9.33 -8.58
C ARG A 32 -5.54 -10.01 -7.23
N VAL A 33 -4.33 -10.56 -7.07
CA VAL A 33 -3.81 -11.24 -5.89
C VAL A 33 -4.39 -10.67 -4.60
N ARG A 34 -5.03 -11.56 -3.82
CA ARG A 34 -5.62 -11.39 -2.48
C ARG A 34 -5.30 -10.04 -1.81
N GLU A 35 -6.06 -9.00 -2.16
CA GLU A 35 -5.89 -7.64 -1.62
C GLU A 35 -6.48 -7.54 -0.20
N LEU A 36 -5.77 -8.17 0.75
CA LEU A 36 -6.04 -8.07 2.17
C LEU A 36 -6.03 -6.59 2.59
N PRO A 37 -6.92 -6.16 3.51
CA PRO A 37 -6.87 -4.82 4.07
C PRO A 37 -5.49 -4.46 4.59
N ASP A 38 -4.93 -3.37 4.07
CA ASP A 38 -3.75 -2.73 4.65
C ASP A 38 -4.14 -1.63 5.66
N ARG A 39 -3.14 -1.01 6.29
CA ARG A 39 -3.33 0.09 7.24
C ARG A 39 -4.13 1.26 6.64
N ARG A 40 -3.93 1.53 5.34
CA ARG A 40 -4.55 2.66 4.64
C ARG A 40 -6.04 2.40 4.44
N ALA A 41 -6.42 1.20 4.02
CA ALA A 41 -7.80 0.79 3.84
C ALA A 41 -8.58 0.90 5.16
N VAL A 42 -8.03 0.37 6.26
CA VAL A 42 -8.69 0.45 7.57
C VAL A 42 -8.89 1.91 8.00
N ARG A 43 -7.87 2.76 7.85
CA ARG A 43 -8.00 4.20 8.16
C ARG A 43 -9.05 4.88 7.30
N TRP A 44 -9.05 4.60 6.00
CA TRP A 44 -10.05 5.14 5.09
C TRP A 44 -11.47 4.71 5.50
N TYR A 45 -11.69 3.43 5.82
CA TYR A 45 -12.97 2.95 6.32
C TYR A 45 -13.40 3.63 7.63
N THR A 46 -12.47 3.93 8.54
CA THR A 46 -12.79 4.72 9.74
C THR A 46 -13.18 6.17 9.42
N THR A 47 -12.53 6.78 8.42
CA THR A 47 -12.85 8.15 7.98
C THR A 47 -14.19 8.22 7.27
N THR A 48 -14.55 7.21 6.47
CA THR A 48 -15.82 7.15 5.74
C THR A 48 -17.00 6.63 6.59
N GLY A 49 -16.76 6.31 7.87
CA GLY A 49 -17.81 5.82 8.78
C GLY A 49 -18.24 4.36 8.54
N LEU A 50 -17.47 3.60 7.77
CA LEU A 50 -17.69 2.16 7.57
C LEU A 50 -17.22 1.32 8.76
N VAL A 51 -16.25 1.84 9.51
CA VAL A 51 -15.71 1.23 10.72
C VAL A 51 -15.80 2.25 11.85
N ASP A 52 -16.19 1.79 13.03
CA ASP A 52 -16.34 2.63 14.21
C ASP A 52 -15.01 3.30 14.58
N ARG A 53 -15.10 4.52 15.10
CA ARG A 53 -13.91 5.27 15.52
C ARG A 53 -13.17 4.48 16.62
N PRO A 54 -11.84 4.33 16.51
CA PRO A 54 -11.06 3.67 17.55
C PRO A 54 -11.08 4.48 18.86
N ALA A 55 -10.95 3.78 19.98
CA ALA A 55 -10.71 4.41 21.26
C ALA A 55 -9.29 4.99 21.29
N MET A 56 -9.11 6.19 21.83
CA MET A 56 -7.79 6.81 21.93
C MET A 56 -7.20 6.56 23.32
N GLN A 57 -6.04 5.90 23.38
CA GLN A 57 -5.21 5.81 24.58
C GLN A 57 -3.95 6.66 24.37
N GLY A 58 -4.01 7.91 24.83
CA GLY A 58 -2.96 8.91 24.59
C GLY A 58 -2.80 9.22 23.09
N ARG A 59 -1.68 8.80 22.50
CA ARG A 59 -1.38 8.99 21.05
C ARG A 59 -1.68 7.75 20.21
N THR A 60 -2.15 6.68 20.84
CA THR A 60 -2.36 5.38 20.20
C THR A 60 -3.85 5.14 20.00
N ALA A 61 -4.24 4.78 18.77
CA ALA A 61 -5.59 4.35 18.44
C ALA A 61 -5.73 2.85 18.72
N LEU A 62 -6.72 2.50 19.53
CA LEU A 62 -7.07 1.14 19.90
C LEU A 62 -8.39 0.72 19.25
N TYR A 63 -8.37 -0.47 18.66
CA TYR A 63 -9.47 -1.10 17.96
C TYR A 63 -9.94 -2.31 18.75
N GLY A 64 -11.25 -2.52 18.81
CA GLY A 64 -11.84 -3.67 19.51
C GLY A 64 -12.38 -4.74 18.56
N PRO A 65 -13.04 -5.76 19.13
CA PRO A 65 -13.63 -6.88 18.38
C PRO A 65 -14.67 -6.43 17.35
N ARG A 66 -15.43 -5.38 17.66
CA ARG A 66 -16.44 -4.84 16.75
C ARG A 66 -15.81 -4.29 15.46
N GLN A 67 -14.69 -3.55 15.57
CA GLN A 67 -13.99 -3.00 14.42
C GLN A 67 -13.39 -4.11 13.54
N LEU A 68 -12.91 -5.22 14.15
CA LEU A 68 -12.48 -6.40 13.41
C LEU A 68 -13.62 -6.98 12.55
N LEU A 69 -14.80 -7.17 13.16
CA LEU A 69 -15.97 -7.68 12.45
C LEU A 69 -16.41 -6.76 11.31
N GLN A 70 -16.40 -5.43 11.53
CA GLN A 70 -16.75 -4.46 10.49
C GLN A 70 -15.81 -4.54 9.29
N VAL A 71 -14.49 -4.55 9.52
CA VAL A 71 -13.52 -4.61 8.42
C VAL A 71 -13.66 -5.91 7.62
N VAL A 72 -13.83 -7.05 8.30
CA VAL A 72 -14.02 -8.35 7.63
C VAL A 72 -15.35 -8.40 6.87
N ALA A 73 -16.44 -7.91 7.46
CA ALA A 73 -17.75 -7.85 6.81
C ALA A 73 -17.72 -6.99 5.53
N VAL A 74 -17.09 -5.81 5.59
CA VAL A 74 -16.89 -4.94 4.42
C VAL A 74 -16.16 -5.70 3.31
N LYS A 75 -15.04 -6.35 3.63
CA LYS A 75 -14.24 -7.06 2.62
C LYS A 75 -14.94 -8.26 2.01
N ARG A 76 -15.76 -8.99 2.78
CA ARG A 76 -16.59 -10.08 2.26
C ARG A 76 -17.65 -9.57 1.31
N ARG A 77 -18.36 -8.50 1.65
CA ARG A 77 -19.34 -7.89 0.75
C ARG A 77 -18.71 -7.29 -0.51
N GLN A 78 -17.51 -6.73 -0.41
CA GLN A 78 -16.75 -6.29 -1.59
C GLN A 78 -16.36 -7.47 -2.50
N ALA A 79 -16.04 -8.63 -1.92
CA ALA A 79 -15.74 -9.85 -2.68
C ALA A 79 -16.98 -10.39 -3.41
N GLU A 80 -18.18 -10.19 -2.84
CA GLU A 80 -19.47 -10.47 -3.48
C GLU A 80 -19.86 -9.44 -4.57
N GLY A 81 -19.03 -8.41 -4.80
CA GLY A 81 -19.28 -7.38 -5.81
C GLY A 81 -20.24 -6.28 -5.38
N ARG A 82 -20.58 -6.16 -4.09
CA ARG A 82 -21.44 -5.07 -3.60
C ARG A 82 -20.72 -3.73 -3.64
N SER A 83 -21.47 -2.67 -3.97
CA SER A 83 -20.92 -1.32 -3.94
C SER A 83 -20.68 -0.86 -2.50
N LEU A 84 -19.76 0.09 -2.31
CA LEU A 84 -19.50 0.66 -0.98
C LEU A 84 -20.73 1.33 -0.36
N ALA A 85 -21.62 1.91 -1.19
CA ALA A 85 -22.85 2.54 -0.72
C ALA A 85 -23.83 1.49 -0.17
N ASP A 86 -23.98 0.35 -0.86
CA ASP A 86 -24.85 -0.75 -0.40
C ASP A 86 -24.31 -1.35 0.90
N ILE A 87 -22.98 -1.50 1.00
CA ILE A 87 -22.31 -1.99 2.20
C ILE A 87 -22.53 -1.00 3.36
N GLN A 88 -22.41 0.31 3.11
CA GLN A 88 -22.71 1.32 4.13
C GLN A 88 -24.16 1.23 4.60
N ALA A 89 -25.13 1.09 3.69
CA ALA A 89 -26.53 0.96 4.03
C ALA A 89 -26.83 -0.32 4.84
N GLU A 90 -26.18 -1.44 4.52
CA GLU A 90 -26.34 -2.70 5.23
C GLU A 90 -25.68 -2.69 6.62
N LEU A 91 -24.49 -2.12 6.74
CA LEU A 91 -23.70 -2.14 7.98
C LEU A 91 -24.02 -0.98 8.92
N ALA A 92 -24.69 0.08 8.43
CA ALA A 92 -25.13 1.20 9.25
C ALA A 92 -26.08 0.72 10.35
N GLY A 93 -25.65 0.84 11.61
CA GLY A 93 -26.44 0.41 12.77
C GLY A 93 -26.49 -1.11 12.98
N ALA A 94 -25.72 -1.90 12.22
CA ALA A 94 -25.68 -3.35 12.40
C ALA A 94 -25.20 -3.73 13.81
N THR A 95 -25.92 -4.66 14.45
CA THR A 95 -25.53 -5.22 15.75
C THR A 95 -24.30 -6.11 15.61
N ASN A 96 -23.60 -6.36 16.72
CA ASN A 96 -22.45 -7.27 16.73
C ASN A 96 -22.83 -8.67 16.23
N GLU A 97 -24.06 -9.13 16.48
CA GLU A 97 -24.54 -10.42 16.01
C GLU A 97 -24.67 -10.46 14.49
N THR A 98 -25.25 -9.43 13.88
CA THR A 98 -25.34 -9.31 12.41
C THR A 98 -23.94 -9.25 11.79
N LEU A 99 -23.04 -8.47 12.38
CA LEU A 99 -21.66 -8.38 11.93
C LEU A 99 -20.91 -9.72 12.03
N ARG A 100 -21.11 -10.51 13.10
CA ARG A 100 -20.55 -11.87 13.21
C ARG A 100 -21.06 -12.79 12.12
N LYS A 101 -22.36 -12.76 11.81
CA LYS A 101 -22.96 -13.58 10.74
C LYS A 101 -22.36 -13.27 9.38
N VAL A 102 -22.23 -11.98 9.05
CA VAL A 102 -21.66 -11.54 7.76
C VAL A 102 -20.15 -11.80 7.70
N ALA A 103 -19.43 -11.52 8.78
CA ALA A 103 -17.99 -11.70 8.85
C ALA A 103 -17.57 -13.17 8.92
N ALA A 104 -18.46 -14.07 9.39
CA ALA A 104 -18.22 -15.48 9.72
C ALA A 104 -16.79 -15.74 10.27
N VAL A 105 -16.39 -14.89 11.22
CA VAL A 105 -15.10 -14.99 11.93
C VAL A 105 -15.31 -15.87 13.16
N SER A 106 -14.41 -16.82 13.39
CA SER A 106 -14.42 -17.66 14.58
C SER A 106 -14.24 -16.82 15.86
N ASP A 107 -14.98 -17.16 16.93
CA ASP A 107 -14.90 -16.45 18.21
C ASP A 107 -13.49 -16.44 18.81
N GLU A 108 -12.66 -17.43 18.48
CA GLU A 108 -11.24 -17.50 18.85
C GLU A 108 -10.44 -16.28 18.36
N LEU A 109 -10.71 -15.76 17.17
CA LEU A 109 -10.05 -14.55 16.64
C LEU A 109 -10.51 -13.26 17.32
N LEU A 110 -11.70 -13.26 17.90
CA LEU A 110 -12.27 -12.14 18.64
C LEU A 110 -11.74 -12.07 20.08
N VAL A 111 -11.43 -13.24 20.67
CA VAL A 111 -11.04 -13.39 22.08
C VAL A 111 -9.53 -13.53 22.27
N ALA A 112 -8.79 -14.00 21.26
CA ALA A 112 -7.34 -14.18 21.38
C ALA A 112 -6.63 -12.85 21.67
N GLN A 113 -6.32 -12.60 22.95
CA GLN A 113 -5.23 -11.71 23.32
C GLN A 113 -3.96 -12.27 22.67
N ALA A 114 -3.19 -11.39 22.01
CA ALA A 114 -1.83 -11.78 21.67
C ALA A 114 -1.14 -12.19 22.98
N PRO A 115 -0.37 -13.29 23.04
CA PRO A 115 0.41 -13.59 24.23
C PRO A 115 1.22 -12.34 24.57
N ALA A 116 1.03 -11.83 25.78
CA ALA A 116 1.79 -10.72 26.33
C ALA A 116 3.19 -11.25 26.66
N ASP A 117 3.97 -11.63 25.64
CA ASP A 117 5.37 -12.00 25.78
C ASP A 117 6.09 -11.76 24.46
N GLU A 118 6.36 -10.49 24.22
CA GLU A 118 7.69 -9.96 23.93
C GLU A 118 7.52 -8.46 23.82
N ALA A 119 8.21 -7.73 24.70
CA ALA A 119 8.31 -6.28 24.64
C ALA A 119 8.80 -5.90 23.24
N ALA A 120 7.86 -5.52 22.37
CA ALA A 120 8.19 -4.87 21.12
C ALA A 120 9.12 -3.70 21.47
N PRO A 121 10.32 -3.61 20.86
CA PRO A 121 11.21 -2.51 21.13
C PRO A 121 10.42 -1.24 20.85
N GLN A 122 10.21 -0.44 21.90
CA GLN A 122 9.64 0.89 21.78
C GLN A 122 10.43 1.55 20.65
N PRO A 123 9.80 2.05 19.58
CA PRO A 123 10.54 2.64 18.48
C PRO A 123 11.35 3.77 19.06
N GLU A 124 12.67 3.53 19.16
CA GLU A 124 13.64 4.52 19.60
C GLU A 124 13.28 5.83 18.92
N ARG A 125 13.14 6.88 19.73
CA ARG A 125 12.86 8.26 19.34
C ARG A 125 13.26 8.44 17.88
N ARG A 126 12.27 8.57 17.00
CA ARG A 126 12.46 8.78 15.55
C ARG A 126 13.70 9.63 15.35
N ARG A 127 14.82 8.97 15.04
CA ARG A 127 15.93 9.62 14.39
C ARG A 127 15.28 10.25 13.18
N ARG A 128 15.47 11.56 13.02
CA ARG A 128 14.90 12.30 11.91
C ARG A 128 15.44 11.59 10.68
N PHE A 129 14.59 10.76 10.06
CA PHE A 129 14.95 9.94 8.92
C PHE A 129 15.58 10.78 7.79
N TRP A 130 15.21 12.06 7.72
CA TRP A 130 15.76 13.07 6.81
C TRP A 130 17.08 13.71 7.24
N ALA A 131 17.59 13.41 8.43
CA ALA A 131 18.79 14.01 9.01
C ALA A 131 19.95 13.01 9.16
N ASP A 132 19.71 11.71 8.91
CA ASP A 132 20.81 10.75 8.79
C ASP A 132 21.29 10.76 7.33
N PRO A 133 22.57 11.09 7.05
CA PRO A 133 23.13 10.91 5.74
C PRO A 133 23.07 9.41 5.38
N PRO A 134 22.67 9.03 4.16
CA PRO A 134 22.61 7.62 3.77
C PRO A 134 24.00 7.01 3.94
N ALA A 135 24.07 5.89 4.68
CA ALA A 135 25.30 5.12 4.77
C ALA A 135 25.72 4.73 3.35
N ALA A 136 26.97 5.04 2.99
CA ALA A 136 27.53 4.68 1.70
C ALA A 136 27.37 3.17 1.51
N ALA A 137 26.54 2.77 0.54
CA ALA A 137 26.40 1.38 0.17
C ALA A 137 27.70 0.93 -0.49
N GLU A 138 28.49 0.10 0.21
CA GLU A 138 29.54 -0.67 -0.43
C GLU A 138 28.86 -1.66 -1.40
N PRO A 139 29.29 -1.74 -2.67
CA PRO A 139 28.70 -2.67 -3.62
C PRO A 139 29.06 -4.09 -3.21
N THR A 140 28.13 -4.77 -2.54
CA THR A 140 28.19 -6.21 -2.37
C THR A 140 27.98 -6.85 -3.74
N ALA A 141 29.06 -7.46 -4.25
CA ALA A 141 29.02 -8.37 -5.38
C ALA A 141 28.21 -9.62 -4.99
N ASN A 142 26.88 -9.52 -5.04
CA ASN A 142 25.99 -10.67 -4.98
C ASN A 142 25.48 -10.94 -6.39
N GLY A 143 26.12 -11.92 -7.03
CA GLY A 143 25.55 -12.60 -8.18
C GLY A 143 24.28 -13.33 -7.73
N GLY A 144 23.16 -12.92 -8.30
CA GLY A 144 21.83 -13.47 -8.06
C GLY A 144 20.85 -12.74 -8.97
N ASP A 145 20.62 -13.31 -10.14
CA ASP A 145 19.64 -12.90 -11.14
C ASP A 145 18.23 -13.04 -10.52
N ASP A 146 17.79 -12.00 -9.82
CA ASP A 146 16.43 -11.85 -9.30
C ASP A 146 15.74 -10.74 -10.10
N GLY A 147 14.70 -11.13 -10.84
CA GLY A 147 14.13 -10.46 -12.02
C GLY A 147 13.46 -9.10 -11.80
N VAL A 148 14.20 -8.14 -11.25
CA VAL A 148 13.87 -6.72 -11.36
C VAL A 148 14.43 -6.25 -12.70
N ALA A 149 13.58 -6.18 -13.73
CA ALA A 149 13.97 -5.65 -15.02
C ALA A 149 14.54 -4.24 -14.83
N GLN A 150 15.86 -4.09 -14.96
CA GLN A 150 16.55 -2.83 -14.76
C GLN A 150 16.17 -1.90 -15.92
N LEU A 151 15.28 -0.95 -15.66
CA LEU A 151 14.88 0.03 -16.67
C LEU A 151 15.85 1.21 -16.65
N ALA A 152 16.48 1.47 -17.79
CA ALA A 152 17.26 2.68 -18.01
C ALA A 152 16.43 3.73 -18.74
N ALA A 153 16.70 5.01 -18.49
CA ALA A 153 15.99 6.11 -19.12
C ALA A 153 16.95 7.04 -19.84
N VAL A 154 16.72 7.27 -21.14
CA VAL A 154 17.46 8.21 -21.96
C VAL A 154 16.63 9.48 -22.11
N SER A 155 17.17 10.60 -21.61
CA SER A 155 16.55 11.92 -21.83
C SER A 155 16.72 12.33 -23.29
N LEU A 156 15.64 12.74 -23.95
CA LEU A 156 15.64 13.27 -25.30
C LEU A 156 15.33 14.79 -25.27
N PRO A 157 15.79 15.56 -26.28
CA PRO A 157 15.44 16.97 -26.41
C PRO A 157 13.92 17.21 -26.37
N GLY A 158 13.48 18.33 -25.79
CA GLY A 158 12.05 18.66 -25.67
C GLY A 158 11.32 17.91 -24.55
N GLY A 159 12.06 17.44 -23.54
CA GLY A 159 11.50 16.83 -22.33
C GLY A 159 10.98 15.39 -22.52
N ALA A 160 11.24 14.78 -23.67
CA ALA A 160 10.87 13.39 -23.93
C ALA A 160 11.82 12.42 -23.19
N LEU A 161 11.29 11.27 -22.77
CA LEU A 161 12.05 10.22 -22.09
C LEU A 161 11.85 8.89 -22.81
N LEU A 162 12.95 8.23 -23.19
CA LEU A 162 12.92 6.88 -23.73
C LEU A 162 13.32 5.89 -22.65
N VAL A 163 12.47 4.89 -22.38
CA VAL A 163 12.74 3.85 -21.38
C VAL A 163 13.19 2.57 -22.07
N LEU A 164 14.31 2.01 -21.63
CA LEU A 164 14.98 0.84 -22.19
C LEU A 164 15.13 -0.25 -21.13
N PRO A 165 15.08 -1.54 -21.49
CA PRO A 165 15.27 -2.67 -20.56
C PRO A 165 16.73 -2.92 -20.17
N THR A 166 17.66 -2.18 -20.76
CA THR A 166 19.11 -2.28 -20.52
C THR A 166 19.70 -0.87 -20.40
N GLY A 167 20.79 -0.71 -19.67
CA GLY A 167 21.54 0.54 -19.58
C GLY A 167 22.38 0.80 -20.83
N PRO A 168 22.01 1.76 -21.70
CA PRO A 168 22.85 2.14 -22.84
C PRO A 168 24.11 2.86 -22.36
N ASP A 169 25.22 2.71 -23.09
CA ASP A 169 26.42 3.52 -22.87
C ASP A 169 26.33 4.92 -23.52
N GLU A 170 27.40 5.71 -23.44
CA GLU A 170 27.40 7.09 -23.95
C GLU A 170 27.30 7.16 -25.49
N ASP A 171 27.90 6.19 -26.18
CA ASP A 171 27.85 6.07 -27.64
C ASP A 171 26.44 5.67 -28.09
N ASP A 172 25.82 4.72 -27.38
CA ASP A 172 24.42 4.32 -27.57
C ASP A 172 23.47 5.50 -27.37
N VAL A 173 23.65 6.28 -26.28
CA VAL A 173 22.83 7.48 -26.01
C VAL A 173 22.97 8.49 -27.15
N THR A 174 24.19 8.69 -27.66
CA THR A 174 24.46 9.61 -28.78
C THR A 174 23.79 9.14 -30.07
N ALA A 175 23.88 7.85 -30.39
CA ALA A 175 23.23 7.25 -31.54
C ALA A 175 21.70 7.31 -31.44
N ILE A 176 21.13 7.01 -30.27
CA ILE A 176 19.68 7.09 -29.99
C ILE A 176 19.17 8.52 -30.17
N ARG A 177 19.89 9.52 -29.65
CA ARG A 177 19.52 10.94 -29.83
C ARG A 177 19.54 11.36 -31.30
N ALA A 178 20.54 10.90 -32.06
CA ALA A 178 20.62 11.19 -33.49
C ALA A 178 19.45 10.53 -34.26
N ALA A 179 19.14 9.27 -33.95
CA ALA A 179 18.05 8.52 -34.58
C ALA A 179 16.65 9.04 -34.22
N ALA A 180 16.48 9.59 -33.00
CA ALA A 180 15.20 10.15 -32.54
C ALA A 180 14.85 11.51 -33.17
N ARG A 181 15.79 12.18 -33.85
CA ARG A 181 15.60 13.53 -34.41
C ARG A 181 14.33 13.71 -35.26
N PRO A 182 14.04 12.90 -36.29
CA PRO A 182 12.82 13.07 -37.10
C PRO A 182 11.53 12.86 -36.30
N LEU A 183 11.56 11.96 -35.31
CA LEU A 183 10.42 11.74 -34.41
C LEU A 183 10.17 12.96 -33.52
N LEU A 184 11.24 13.53 -32.95
CA LEU A 184 11.15 14.73 -32.12
C LEU A 184 10.69 15.95 -32.93
N GLU A 185 11.11 16.09 -34.18
CA GLU A 185 10.63 17.14 -35.09
C GLU A 185 9.12 17.02 -35.34
N LEU A 186 8.61 15.80 -35.56
CA LEU A 186 7.17 15.57 -35.72
C LEU A 186 6.40 15.91 -34.44
N LEU A 187 6.89 15.48 -33.28
CA LEU A 187 6.26 15.77 -31.99
C LEU A 187 6.25 17.27 -31.69
N ALA A 188 7.33 17.98 -32.03
CA ALA A 188 7.41 19.44 -31.94
C ALA A 188 6.40 20.13 -32.85
N GLN A 189 6.28 19.71 -34.12
CA GLN A 189 5.29 20.25 -35.07
C GLN A 189 3.84 20.05 -34.59
N ARG A 190 3.59 19.01 -33.79
CA ARG A 190 2.29 18.73 -33.19
C ARG A 190 2.08 19.39 -31.82
N GLY A 191 3.07 20.13 -31.31
CA GLY A 191 3.01 20.78 -30.00
C GLY A 191 3.01 19.80 -28.82
N LEU A 192 3.56 18.59 -29.01
CA LEU A 192 3.54 17.50 -28.02
C LEU A 192 4.83 17.41 -27.18
N LEU A 193 5.79 18.31 -27.39
CA LEU A 193 7.01 18.41 -26.58
C LEU A 193 6.93 19.61 -25.65
N ALA A 194 7.33 19.40 -24.39
CA ALA A 194 7.48 20.50 -23.44
C ALA A 194 8.85 21.18 -23.67
N GLY A 195 8.86 22.51 -23.76
CA GLY A 195 10.09 23.29 -23.78
C GLY A 195 11.02 22.96 -22.59
N PRO A 196 12.32 23.25 -22.70
CA PRO A 196 13.36 22.62 -21.89
C PRO A 196 13.18 22.94 -20.39
N LEU A 197 12.65 21.97 -19.65
CA LEU A 197 12.96 21.86 -18.22
C LEU A 197 14.26 21.07 -18.14
N SER A 198 15.37 21.80 -18.15
CA SER A 198 16.68 21.26 -17.73
C SER A 198 16.50 20.58 -16.38
N LEU A 199 16.57 19.25 -16.37
CA LEU A 199 16.68 18.44 -15.16
C LEU A 199 18.14 18.34 -14.67
N ASP A 200 18.98 19.30 -15.05
CA ASP A 200 20.43 19.37 -14.76
C ASP A 200 20.75 20.40 -13.66
N ASP A 201 19.90 20.49 -12.64
CA ASP A 201 20.32 21.16 -11.39
C ASP A 201 19.82 20.42 -10.16
N ARG A 202 20.35 19.20 -9.98
CA ARG A 202 20.51 18.59 -8.66
C ARG A 202 21.80 17.80 -8.63
N SER A 203 22.92 18.52 -8.51
CA SER A 203 24.12 17.96 -7.89
C SER A 203 24.44 18.76 -6.62
N PRO A 204 24.63 18.08 -5.47
CA PRO A 204 24.80 18.71 -4.17
C PRO A 204 26.23 19.23 -3.98
N SER A 205 26.37 20.37 -3.30
CA SER A 205 27.57 20.77 -2.56
C SER A 205 27.23 20.87 -1.09
#